data_AF-C5KB84-F1
#
_entry.id   AF-C5KB84-F1
#
_cell.length_a   1.000
_cell.length_b   1.000
_cell.length_c   1.000
_cell.angle_alpha   90.00
_cell.angle_beta   90.00
_cell.angle_gamma   90.00
#
_symmetry.space_group_name_H-M   'P 1'
#
loop_
_entity.id
_entity.type
_entity.pdbx_description
1 polymer ?
#
loop_
_entity_poly.entity_id
_entity_poly.type
_entity_poly.pdbx_seq_one_letter_code
_entity_poly.pdbx_strand_id
1 'polypeptide(L)'
;MASSSIFDSYASECRRQVAEATSLEEVERMVARLEQLARSGPQAERSRRMAVVGELRALVRQAKGGVESTQRLVALGEASSSALNQAILNTVDTERTALGITSELARQRQTLSRAKANADMLEDDLSVARGSVQRMESNATQCCVM
;
A
#
# COMPACT_ATOMS: atom_id res chain seq x y z
N MET A 1 2.97 33.87 52.54
CA MET A 1 2.17 34.02 51.30
C MET A 1 2.94 33.69 50.01
N ALA A 2 4.27 33.49 50.02
CA ALA A 2 5.08 33.23 48.81
C ALA A 2 4.90 31.83 48.16
N SER A 3 4.33 30.84 48.87
CA SER A 3 4.23 29.46 48.37
C SER A 3 3.04 29.22 47.42
N SER A 4 2.11 30.18 47.28
CA SER A 4 0.98 30.07 46.34
C SER A 4 1.40 30.39 44.91
N SER A 5 2.15 31.48 44.73
CA SER A 5 2.53 31.96 43.39
C SER A 5 3.43 30.98 42.63
N ILE A 6 4.29 30.23 43.32
CA ILE A 6 5.16 29.22 42.70
C ILE A 6 4.34 28.03 42.19
N PHE A 7 3.40 27.53 43.00
CA PHE A 7 2.54 26.41 42.58
C PHE A 7 1.71 26.79 41.35
N ASP A 8 1.09 27.98 41.38
CA ASP A 8 0.24 28.46 40.29
C ASP A 8 1.03 28.67 38.99
N SER A 9 2.28 29.15 39.09
CA SER A 9 3.20 29.29 37.95
C SER A 9 3.60 27.93 37.35
N TYR A 10 3.92 26.94 38.18
CA TYR A 10 4.25 25.61 37.68
C TYR A 10 3.03 24.91 37.06
N ALA A 11 1.85 25.11 37.63
CA ALA A 11 0.60 24.54 37.12
C ALA A 11 0.18 25.18 35.79
N SER A 12 0.40 26.49 35.60
CA SER A 12 0.12 27.15 34.32
C SER A 12 1.11 26.69 33.24
N GLU A 13 2.38 26.53 33.58
CA GLU A 13 3.39 26.02 32.66
C GLU A 13 3.12 24.57 32.24
N CYS A 14 2.72 23.70 33.18
CA CYS A 14 2.27 22.35 32.87
C CYS A 14 1.11 22.34 31.87
N ARG A 15 0.08 23.17 32.09
CA ARG A 15 -1.06 23.26 31.16
C ARG A 15 -0.63 23.66 29.76
N ARG A 16 0.27 24.65 29.66
CA ARG A 16 0.81 25.12 28.38
C ARG A 16 1.55 24.01 27.64
N GLN A 17 2.44 23.30 28.34
CA GLN A 17 3.22 22.21 27.73
C GLN A 17 2.36 21.00 27.33
N VAL A 18 1.31 20.67 28.09
CA VAL A 18 0.32 19.64 27.67
C VAL A 18 -0.39 20.08 26.38
N ALA A 19 -0.82 21.34 26.32
CA ALA A 19 -1.55 21.87 25.16
C ALA A 19 -0.67 21.95 23.91
N GLU A 20 0.61 22.30 24.07
CA GLU A 20 1.60 22.34 22.99
C GLU A 20 2.14 20.94 22.63
N ALA A 21 1.79 19.91 23.42
CA ALA A 21 2.24 18.52 23.26
C ALA A 21 3.76 18.37 23.06
N THR A 22 4.55 19.27 23.64
CA THR A 22 5.99 19.40 23.36
C THR A 22 6.80 18.26 23.96
N SER A 23 6.50 17.82 25.19
CA SER A 23 7.11 16.63 25.81
C SER A 23 6.25 16.08 26.96
N LEU A 24 5.52 15.00 26.71
CA LEU A 24 4.64 14.39 27.73
C LEU A 24 5.42 13.84 28.93
N GLU A 25 6.65 13.38 28.74
CA GLU A 25 7.51 12.90 29.82
C GLU A 25 8.01 14.03 30.74
N GLU A 26 8.30 15.21 30.17
CA GLU A 26 8.67 16.38 30.96
C GLU A 26 7.48 16.88 31.76
N VAL A 27 6.30 16.95 31.15
CA VAL A 27 5.06 17.30 31.84
C VAL A 27 4.76 16.33 32.98
N GLU A 28 4.92 15.01 32.78
CA GLU A 28 4.70 14.03 33.85
C GLU A 28 5.64 14.24 35.04
N ARG A 29 6.92 14.56 34.76
CA ARG A 29 7.88 14.93 35.80
C ARG A 29 7.47 16.21 36.52
N MET A 30 6.92 17.20 35.82
CA MET A 30 6.43 18.43 36.43
C MET A 30 5.17 18.20 37.28
N VAL A 31 4.22 17.38 36.82
CA VAL A 31 3.02 17.01 37.59
C VAL A 31 3.40 16.25 38.87
N ALA A 32 4.38 15.35 38.79
CA ALA A 32 4.92 14.67 39.97
C ALA A 32 5.55 15.64 40.99
N ARG A 33 6.23 16.70 40.51
CA ARG A 33 6.75 17.77 41.39
C ARG A 33 5.61 18.59 42.01
N LEU A 34 4.59 18.94 41.23
CA LEU A 34 3.41 19.65 41.70
C LEU A 34 2.65 18.86 42.77
N GLU A 35 2.58 17.53 42.67
CA GLU A 35 2.01 16.68 43.72
C GLU A 35 2.72 16.79 45.05
N GLN A 36 4.05 16.85 45.05
CA GLN A 36 4.82 17.00 46.27
C GLN A 36 4.53 18.37 46.91
N LEU A 37 4.48 19.43 46.10
CA LEU A 37 4.13 20.78 46.54
C LEU A 37 2.69 20.90 47.04
N ALA A 38 1.75 20.19 46.41
CA ALA A 38 0.33 20.19 46.76
C ALA A 38 0.04 19.59 48.14
N ARG A 39 0.94 18.74 48.66
CA ARG A 39 0.80 18.10 49.99
C ARG A 39 1.22 19.00 51.15
N SER A 40 1.79 20.18 50.86
CA SER A 40 2.29 21.12 51.86
C SER A 40 1.27 22.21 52.20
N GLY A 41 1.32 22.72 53.43
CA GLY A 41 0.50 23.85 53.88
C GLY A 41 -0.85 23.48 54.49
N PRO A 42 -1.73 24.48 54.71
CA PRO A 42 -3.03 24.32 55.36
C PRO A 42 -3.99 23.40 54.60
N GLN A 43 -4.90 22.72 55.30
CA GLN A 43 -5.80 21.72 54.71
C GLN A 43 -6.60 22.23 53.50
N ALA A 44 -7.21 23.43 53.60
CA ALA A 44 -8.00 24.00 52.51
C ALA A 44 -7.17 24.25 51.24
N GLU A 45 -5.92 24.68 51.40
CA GLU A 45 -4.99 24.93 50.30
C GLU A 45 -4.52 23.62 49.66
N ARG A 46 -4.20 22.61 50.49
CA ARG A 46 -3.85 21.26 49.99
C ARG A 46 -4.96 20.66 49.15
N SER A 47 -6.21 20.76 49.60
CA SER A 47 -7.37 20.26 48.85
C SER A 47 -7.50 20.93 47.49
N ARG A 48 -7.32 22.27 47.41
CA ARG A 48 -7.33 23.00 46.14
C ARG A 48 -6.20 22.57 45.19
N ARG A 49 -4.97 22.50 45.70
CA ARG A 49 -3.80 22.12 44.88
C ARG A 49 -3.90 20.68 44.38
N MET A 50 -4.39 19.77 45.22
CA MET A 50 -4.62 18.37 44.83
C MET A 50 -5.68 18.25 43.74
N ALA A 51 -6.71 19.11 43.74
CA ALA A 51 -7.68 19.16 42.63
C ALA A 51 -7.02 19.59 41.32
N VAL A 52 -6.20 20.65 41.33
CA VAL A 52 -5.45 21.12 40.16
C VAL A 52 -4.53 20.03 39.59
N VAL A 53 -3.82 19.33 40.47
CA VAL A 53 -2.98 18.18 40.08
C VAL A 53 -3.82 17.07 39.44
N GLY A 54 -5.01 16.79 39.98
CA GLY A 54 -5.93 15.80 39.42
C GLY A 54 -6.37 16.13 37.99
N GLU A 55 -6.69 17.40 37.74
CA GLU A 55 -7.01 17.91 36.39
C GLU A 55 -5.82 17.76 35.43
N LEU A 56 -4.62 18.18 35.86
CA LEU A 56 -3.41 18.05 35.06
C LEU A 56 -3.11 16.60 34.68
N ARG A 57 -3.25 15.65 35.62
CA ARG A 57 -3.11 14.22 35.33
C ARG A 57 -4.14 13.71 34.34
N ALA A 58 -5.37 14.22 34.38
CA ALA A 58 -6.40 13.85 33.40
C ALA A 58 -6.02 14.35 32.00
N LEU A 59 -5.56 15.61 31.90
CA LEU A 59 -5.09 16.20 30.64
C LEU A 59 -3.90 15.44 30.05
N VAL A 60 -2.90 15.09 30.88
CA VAL A 60 -1.74 14.29 30.43
C VAL A 60 -2.16 12.93 29.90
N ARG A 61 -3.08 12.23 30.60
CA ARG A 61 -3.61 10.94 30.14
C ARG A 61 -4.36 11.07 28.82
N GLN A 62 -5.18 12.12 28.67
CA GLN A 62 -5.89 12.39 27.43
C GLN A 62 -4.91 12.65 26.28
N ALA A 63 -3.89 13.48 26.51
CA ALA A 63 -2.87 13.78 25.50
C ALA A 63 -2.07 12.53 25.11
N LYS A 64 -1.68 11.68 26.07
CA LYS A 64 -1.06 10.37 25.79
C LYS A 64 -1.94 9.48 24.93
N GLY A 65 -3.21 9.33 25.29
CA GLY A 65 -4.17 8.56 24.48
C GLY A 65 -4.31 9.12 23.06
N GLY A 66 -4.27 10.45 22.91
CA GLY A 66 -4.26 11.11 21.61
C GLY A 66 -3.01 10.77 20.78
N VAL A 67 -1.82 10.84 21.37
CA VAL A 67 -0.54 10.51 20.72
C VAL A 67 -0.47 9.03 20.33
N GLU A 68 -0.88 8.12 21.22
CA GLU A 68 -0.92 6.68 20.90
C GLU A 68 -1.90 6.39 19.75
N SER A 69 -3.04 7.07 19.72
CA SER A 69 -4.02 6.93 18.65
C SER A 69 -3.46 7.43 17.31
N THR A 70 -2.79 8.59 17.27
CA THR A 70 -2.16 9.09 16.04
C THR A 70 -1.01 8.20 15.60
N GLN A 71 -0.17 7.70 16.51
CA GLN A 71 0.88 6.74 16.17
C GLN A 71 0.33 5.46 15.54
N ARG A 72 -0.78 4.92 16.07
CA ARG A 72 -1.46 3.76 15.46
C ARG A 72 -1.98 4.08 14.06
N LEU A 73 -2.58 5.25 13.87
CA LEU A 73 -3.06 5.68 12.54
C LEU A 73 -1.91 5.87 11.55
N VAL A 74 -0.78 6.42 12.00
CA VAL A 74 0.44 6.54 11.18
C VAL A 74 0.96 5.16 10.78
N ALA A 75 1.11 4.24 11.74
CA ALA A 75 1.58 2.88 11.45
C ALA A 75 0.64 2.14 10.47
N LEU A 76 -0.68 2.29 10.61
CA LEU A 76 -1.66 1.76 9.66
C LEU A 76 -1.53 2.40 8.27
N GLY A 77 -1.29 3.70 8.21
CA GLY A 77 -1.06 4.44 6.97
C GLY A 77 0.21 3.98 6.25
N GLU A 78 1.31 3.80 6.98
CA GLU A 78 2.59 3.29 6.46
C GLU A 78 2.45 1.86 5.93
N ALA A 79 1.80 0.97 6.68
CA ALA A 79 1.52 -0.39 6.23
C ALA A 79 0.67 -0.41 4.95
N SER A 80 -0.37 0.43 4.89
CA SER A 80 -1.24 0.57 3.71
C SER A 80 -0.47 1.12 2.50
N SER A 81 0.38 2.12 2.70
CA SER A 81 1.23 2.70 1.65
C SER A 81 2.21 1.66 1.09
N SER A 82 2.85 0.89 1.97
CA SER A 82 3.75 -0.20 1.57
C SER A 82 3.00 -1.26 0.75
N ALA A 83 1.81 -1.69 1.19
CA ALA A 83 0.99 -2.65 0.47
C ALA A 83 0.56 -2.13 -0.92
N LEU A 84 0.17 -0.86 -1.03
CA LEU A 84 -0.19 -0.22 -2.29
C LEU A 84 1.01 -0.15 -3.25
N ASN A 85 2.19 0.23 -2.75
CA ASN A 85 3.41 0.26 -3.56
C ASN A 85 3.75 -1.14 -4.11
N GLN A 86 3.62 -2.18 -3.28
CA GLN A 86 3.83 -3.55 -3.74
C GLN A 86 2.80 -3.97 -4.79
N ALA A 87 1.53 -3.61 -4.62
CA ALA A 87 0.47 -3.90 -5.59
C ALA A 87 0.72 -3.20 -6.95
N ILE A 88 1.23 -1.97 -6.92
CA ILE A 88 1.61 -1.23 -8.14
C ILE A 88 2.75 -1.96 -8.86
N LEU A 89 3.81 -2.34 -8.15
CA LEU A 89 4.94 -3.07 -8.74
C LEU A 89 4.48 -4.38 -9.39
N ASN A 90 3.66 -5.15 -8.68
CA ASN A 90 3.08 -6.38 -9.23
C ASN A 90 2.25 -6.11 -10.49
N THR A 91 1.44 -5.04 -10.49
CA THR A 91 0.64 -4.65 -11.66
C THR A 91 1.55 -4.34 -12.86
N VAL A 92 2.60 -3.56 -12.65
CA VAL A 92 3.57 -3.23 -13.72
C VAL A 92 4.22 -4.48 -14.31
N ASP A 93 4.59 -5.46 -13.47
CA ASP A 93 5.15 -6.72 -13.95
C ASP A 93 4.12 -7.56 -14.72
N THR A 94 2.85 -7.55 -14.30
CA THR A 94 1.77 -8.21 -15.05
C THR A 94 1.53 -7.56 -16.40
N GLU A 95 1.57 -6.23 -16.50
CA GLU A 95 1.43 -5.51 -17.77
C GLU A 95 2.58 -5.81 -18.72
N ARG A 96 3.82 -5.82 -18.22
CA ARG A 96 5.00 -6.20 -19.01
C ARG A 96 4.85 -7.62 -19.57
N THR A 97 4.37 -8.55 -18.76
CA THR A 97 4.13 -9.94 -19.17
C THR A 97 3.04 -10.03 -20.24
N ALA A 98 1.93 -9.31 -20.06
CA ALA A 98 0.83 -9.26 -21.02
C ALA A 98 1.25 -8.69 -22.39
N LEU A 99 2.08 -7.64 -22.39
CA LEU A 99 2.66 -7.09 -23.62
C LEU A 99 3.56 -8.11 -24.33
N GLY A 100 4.38 -8.85 -23.57
CA GLY A 100 5.19 -9.94 -24.09
C GLY A 100 4.35 -11.01 -24.79
N ILE A 101 3.30 -11.50 -24.11
CA ILE A 101 2.36 -12.48 -24.67
C ILE A 101 1.68 -11.95 -25.94
N THR A 102 1.24 -10.69 -25.92
CA THR A 102 0.55 -10.07 -27.06
C THR A 102 1.47 -10.01 -28.29
N SER A 103 2.73 -9.65 -28.09
CA SER A 103 3.73 -9.61 -29.17
C SER A 103 4.01 -11.00 -29.75
N GLU A 104 4.07 -12.02 -28.90
CA GLU A 104 4.32 -13.39 -29.33
C GLU A 104 3.10 -13.97 -30.07
N LEU A 105 1.88 -13.68 -29.59
CA LEU A 105 0.65 -14.07 -30.28
C LEU A 105 0.58 -13.44 -31.69
N ALA A 106 1.01 -12.19 -31.85
CA ALA A 106 1.07 -11.55 -33.16
C ALA A 106 2.05 -12.27 -34.11
N ARG A 107 3.23 -12.69 -33.61
CA ARG A 107 4.18 -13.49 -34.38
C ARG A 107 3.61 -14.85 -34.77
N GLN A 108 2.99 -15.55 -33.84
CA GLN A 108 2.35 -16.84 -34.09
C GLN A 108 1.26 -16.73 -35.16
N ARG A 109 0.44 -15.68 -35.11
CA ARG A 109 -0.57 -15.41 -36.15
C ARG A 109 0.06 -15.17 -37.53
N GLN A 110 1.17 -14.45 -37.60
CA GLN A 110 1.89 -14.25 -38.85
C GLN A 110 2.45 -15.55 -39.41
N THR A 111 3.06 -16.38 -38.56
CA THR A 111 3.58 -17.70 -38.94
C THR A 111 2.45 -18.61 -39.44
N LEU A 112 1.32 -18.63 -38.74
CA LEU A 112 0.15 -19.42 -39.14
C LEU A 112 -0.42 -18.95 -40.48
N SER A 113 -0.49 -17.64 -40.71
CA SER A 113 -0.94 -17.07 -41.99
C SER A 113 -0.05 -17.52 -43.16
N ARG A 114 1.28 -17.51 -42.97
CA ARG A 114 2.23 -18.01 -43.97
C ARG A 114 2.09 -19.51 -44.20
N ALA A 115 1.97 -20.29 -43.13
CA ALA A 115 1.77 -21.73 -43.23
C ALA A 115 0.48 -22.07 -43.99
N LYS A 116 -0.60 -21.32 -43.74
CA LYS A 116 -1.86 -21.46 -44.48
C LYS A 116 -1.69 -21.17 -45.97
N ALA A 117 -1.05 -20.04 -46.33
CA ALA A 117 -0.81 -19.71 -47.73
C ALA A 117 0.04 -20.78 -48.46
N ASN A 118 1.02 -21.37 -47.77
CA ASN A 118 1.81 -22.46 -48.33
C ASN A 118 0.98 -23.74 -48.52
N ALA A 119 0.06 -24.04 -47.59
CA ALA A 119 -0.84 -25.17 -47.73
C ALA A 119 -1.78 -24.99 -48.93
N ASP A 120 -2.36 -23.80 -49.10
CA ASP A 120 -3.24 -23.48 -50.22
C ASP A 120 -2.49 -23.67 -51.57
N MET A 121 -1.23 -23.21 -51.69
CA MET A 121 -0.41 -23.45 -52.89
C MET A 121 -0.14 -24.92 -53.15
N LEU A 122 0.16 -25.70 -52.11
CA LEU A 122 0.42 -27.14 -52.25
C LEU A 122 -0.86 -27.92 -52.65
N GLU A 123 -2.03 -27.48 -52.20
CA GLU A 123 -3.32 -28.04 -52.64
C GLU A 123 -3.55 -27.80 -54.14
N ASP A 124 -3.24 -26.61 -54.64
CA ASP A 124 -3.30 -26.27 -56.07
C ASP A 124 -2.33 -27.13 -56.89
N ASP A 125 -1.06 -27.23 -56.47
CA ASP A 125 -0.04 -28.04 -57.13
C ASP A 125 -0.43 -29.53 -57.19
N LEU A 126 -0.99 -30.06 -56.10
CA LEU A 126 -1.50 -31.43 -56.04
C LEU A 126 -2.67 -31.64 -57.01
N SER A 127 -3.56 -30.65 -57.16
CA SER A 127 -4.65 -30.70 -58.14
C SER A 127 -4.14 -30.78 -59.58
N VAL A 128 -3.14 -29.95 -59.92
CA VAL A 128 -2.49 -29.96 -61.25
C VAL A 128 -1.76 -31.29 -61.51
N ALA A 129 -1.03 -31.81 -60.51
CA ALA A 129 -0.34 -33.08 -60.60
C ALA A 129 -1.33 -34.24 -60.83
N ARG A 130 -2.44 -34.28 -60.07
CA ARG A 130 -3.51 -35.27 -60.24
C ARG A 130 -4.12 -35.22 -61.65
N GLY A 131 -4.43 -34.03 -62.16
CA GLY A 131 -4.95 -33.87 -63.52
C GLY A 131 -3.96 -34.32 -64.61
N SER A 132 -2.66 -34.17 -64.36
CA SER A 132 -1.61 -34.66 -65.26
C SER A 132 -1.47 -36.19 -65.22
N VAL A 133 -1.52 -36.80 -64.03
CA VAL A 133 -1.54 -38.27 -63.86
C VAL A 133 -2.75 -38.88 -64.57
N GLN A 134 -3.95 -38.32 -64.37
CA GLN A 134 -5.18 -38.82 -65.00
C GLN A 134 -5.13 -38.77 -66.53
N ARG A 135 -4.50 -37.74 -67.11
CA ARG A 135 -4.26 -37.66 -68.56
C ARG A 135 -3.28 -38.73 -69.04
N MET A 136 -2.20 -38.97 -68.29
CA MET A 136 -1.25 -40.04 -68.62
C MET A 136 -1.90 -41.42 -68.58
N GLU A 137 -2.72 -41.71 -67.56
CA GLU A 137 -3.48 -42.96 -67.44
C GLU A 137 -4.45 -43.15 -68.62
N SER A 138 -5.16 -42.10 -69.01
CA SER A 138 -6.07 -42.14 -70.16
C SER A 138 -5.33 -42.44 -71.47
N ASN A 139 -4.20 -41.76 -71.70
CA ASN A 139 -3.37 -41.98 -72.89
C ASN A 139 -2.77 -43.40 -72.93
N ALA A 140 -2.27 -43.90 -71.80
CA ALA A 140 -1.74 -45.26 -71.69
C ALA A 140 -2.83 -46.30 -72.00
N THR A 141 -4.04 -46.10 -71.50
CA THR A 141 -5.17 -46.99 -71.76
C THR A 141 -5.56 -46.98 -73.24
N GLN A 142 -5.58 -45.81 -73.90
CA GLN A 142 -5.86 -45.70 -75.33
C GLN A 142 -4.79 -46.39 -76.19
N CYS A 143 -3.50 -46.25 -75.83
CA CYS A 143 -2.41 -46.92 -76.53
C CYS A 143 -2.47 -48.45 -76.43
N CYS A 144 -3.01 -49.00 -75.34
CA CYS A 144 -3.11 -50.46 -75.15
C CYS A 144 -4.33 -51.09 -75.85
N VAL A 145 -5.26 -50.29 -76.39
CA VAL A 145 -6.50 -50.77 -77.03
C VAL A 145 -6.43 -50.68 -78.58
N MET A 146 -5.41 -50.03 -79.13
CA MET A 146 -5.07 -50.08 -80.57
C MET A 146 -4.04 -51.17 -80.88
#